data_AF-A0A4P9J4F7-F1
#
_entry.id   AF-A0A4P9J4F7-F1
#
_cell.length_a   1.000
_cell.length_b   1.000
_cell.length_c   1.000
_cell.angle_alpha   90.00
_cell.angle_beta   90.00
_cell.angle_gamma   90.00
#
_symmetry.space_group_name_H-M   'P 1'
#
loop_
_entity.id
_entity.type
_entity.pdbx_description
1 polymer ?
#
loop_
_entity_poly.entity_id
_entity_poly.type
_entity_poly.pdbx_seq_one_letter_code
_entity_poly.pdbx_strand_id
1 'polypeptide(L)'
;MTQPLRIIFAGTPDFAARHLQALIQSEHQIVGVYSQPDRPAGRGKKLKASEVKELALEHNLPVFQPQSLKNDEALAELTSLNADIMIVVAYGLILPKAILEAPRLGCLNVHGSILPRWRGAAPIQRAIWAGDEQTGVTIMQMDEGLDTGDMLHISRCPISTTETSASLYTKLAELGPDALIETINKLANGEITPEPQNDELANYAKKLSKEEANIDWSMSALQIERNIRSFNPWPMCFTQMGGQTVKIHQAQVMLQSGDPGQILSSDKNGVVVACGEHALCITQLQPQGKKPMAINDFLNGRSDWVTPGTILGENNE
;
A
#
# COMPACT_ATOMS: atom_id res chain seq x y z
N MET A 1 -17.34 -30.21 12.32
CA MET A 1 -17.92 -28.90 11.97
C MET A 1 -17.27 -27.90 12.91
N THR A 2 -16.43 -27.04 12.34
CA THR A 2 -15.85 -25.86 12.99
C THR A 2 -16.97 -25.07 13.66
N GLN A 3 -16.77 -24.61 14.89
CA GLN A 3 -17.74 -23.71 15.51
C GLN A 3 -17.59 -22.32 14.87
N PRO A 4 -18.66 -21.72 14.33
CA PRO A 4 -18.62 -20.35 13.84
C PRO A 4 -18.09 -19.38 14.89
N LEU A 5 -17.02 -18.66 14.57
CA LEU A 5 -16.49 -17.62 15.45
C LEU A 5 -17.32 -16.34 15.34
N ARG A 6 -17.40 -15.61 16.44
CA ARG A 6 -17.93 -14.23 16.50
C ARG A 6 -16.78 -13.26 16.22
N ILE A 7 -16.84 -12.60 15.08
CA ILE A 7 -15.73 -11.79 14.55
C ILE A 7 -16.08 -10.31 14.60
N ILE A 8 -15.17 -9.51 15.18
CA ILE A 8 -15.11 -8.08 14.91
C ILE A 8 -14.17 -7.86 13.73
N PHE A 9 -14.60 -7.06 12.76
CA PHE A 9 -13.73 -6.64 11.66
C PHE A 9 -13.34 -5.17 11.84
N ALA A 10 -12.08 -4.81 11.64
CA ALA A 10 -11.61 -3.44 11.68
C ALA A 10 -10.77 -3.11 10.46
N GLY A 11 -11.23 -2.17 9.64
CA GLY A 11 -10.52 -1.79 8.43
C GLY A 11 -11.11 -0.56 7.76
N THR A 12 -10.47 -0.06 6.70
CA THR A 12 -10.93 1.19 6.05
C THR A 12 -10.91 1.13 4.51
N PRO A 13 -9.78 0.91 3.83
CA PRO A 13 -9.72 1.00 2.37
C PRO A 13 -10.31 -0.23 1.67
N ASP A 14 -10.39 -0.20 0.33
CA ASP A 14 -10.81 -1.32 -0.53
C ASP A 14 -10.10 -2.65 -0.19
N PHE A 15 -8.79 -2.60 0.08
CA PHE A 15 -8.02 -3.78 0.54
C PHE A 15 -8.72 -4.49 1.69
N ALA A 16 -9.16 -3.74 2.70
CA ALA A 16 -9.84 -4.28 3.86
C ALA A 16 -11.26 -4.74 3.53
N ALA A 17 -11.98 -4.01 2.66
CA ALA A 17 -13.33 -4.38 2.25
C ALA A 17 -13.37 -5.79 1.62
N ARG A 18 -12.35 -6.17 0.85
CA ARG A 18 -12.25 -7.53 0.27
C ARG A 18 -12.10 -8.62 1.32
N HIS A 19 -11.38 -8.35 2.40
CA HIS A 19 -11.26 -9.29 3.52
C HIS A 19 -12.58 -9.41 4.29
N LEU A 20 -13.26 -8.28 4.53
CA LEU A 20 -14.60 -8.30 5.12
C LEU A 20 -15.59 -9.09 4.25
N GLN A 21 -15.56 -8.91 2.93
CA GLN A 21 -16.41 -9.63 1.99
C GLN A 21 -16.23 -11.16 2.09
N ALA A 22 -14.99 -11.63 2.16
CA ALA A 22 -14.68 -13.05 2.32
C ALA A 22 -15.18 -13.59 3.66
N LEU A 23 -15.04 -12.83 4.75
CA LEU A 23 -15.58 -13.22 6.05
C LEU A 23 -17.11 -13.29 6.05
N ILE A 24 -17.80 -12.35 5.39
CA ILE A 24 -19.27 -12.37 5.23
C ILE A 24 -19.73 -13.63 4.48
N GLN A 25 -18.93 -14.12 3.53
CA GLN A 25 -19.20 -15.32 2.75
C GLN A 25 -18.78 -16.62 3.46
N SER A 26 -18.09 -16.52 4.59
CA SER A 26 -17.68 -17.66 5.41
C SER A 26 -18.81 -18.13 6.34
N GLU A 27 -18.55 -19.18 7.12
CA GLU A 27 -19.48 -19.65 8.15
C GLU A 27 -19.49 -18.79 9.42
N HIS A 28 -18.55 -17.85 9.56
CA HIS A 28 -18.39 -17.04 10.76
C HIS A 28 -19.39 -15.89 10.86
N GLN A 29 -19.62 -15.40 12.08
CA GLN A 29 -20.56 -14.33 12.35
C GLN A 29 -19.83 -13.00 12.55
N ILE A 30 -20.04 -12.03 11.66
CA ILE A 30 -19.57 -10.65 11.88
C ILE A 30 -20.49 -9.96 12.88
N VAL A 31 -19.97 -9.62 14.06
CA VAL A 31 -20.73 -9.00 15.16
C VAL A 31 -20.55 -7.47 15.24
N GLY A 32 -19.54 -6.94 14.55
CA GLY A 32 -19.29 -5.51 14.45
C GLY A 32 -18.21 -5.18 13.44
N VAL A 33 -18.36 -4.04 12.77
CA VAL A 33 -17.42 -3.52 11.78
C VAL A 33 -16.93 -2.15 12.20
N TYR A 34 -15.65 -2.07 12.55
CA TYR A 34 -14.96 -0.83 12.87
C TYR A 34 -14.32 -0.23 11.61
N SER A 35 -14.56 1.06 11.36
CA SER A 35 -13.86 1.81 10.31
C SER A 35 -13.48 3.21 10.81
N GLN A 36 -12.56 3.87 10.11
CA GLN A 36 -12.26 5.27 10.36
C GLN A 36 -13.53 6.13 10.20
N PRO A 37 -13.70 7.21 10.98
CA PRO A 37 -14.74 8.21 10.74
C PRO A 37 -14.73 8.72 9.30
N ASP A 38 -15.89 9.05 8.76
CA ASP A 38 -16.02 9.59 7.41
C ASP A 38 -15.18 10.86 7.26
N ARG A 39 -14.39 10.93 6.19
CA ARG A 39 -13.50 12.08 5.93
C ARG A 39 -13.90 12.78 4.63
N PRO A 40 -13.71 14.10 4.55
CA PRO A 40 -13.86 14.83 3.30
C PRO A 40 -12.91 14.29 2.22
N ALA A 41 -13.45 13.91 1.06
CA ALA A 41 -12.66 13.37 -0.05
C ALA A 41 -13.02 14.01 -1.40
N GLY A 42 -12.09 13.97 -2.34
CA GLY A 42 -12.30 14.42 -3.72
C GLY A 42 -12.51 15.94 -3.89
N ARG A 43 -12.91 16.34 -5.10
CA ARG A 43 -13.29 17.73 -5.41
C ARG A 43 -14.64 18.05 -4.76
N GLY A 44 -14.70 19.12 -3.98
CA GLY A 44 -15.91 19.54 -3.24
C GLY A 44 -15.97 19.05 -1.79
N LYS A 45 -15.00 18.26 -1.31
CA LYS A 45 -14.83 17.87 0.10
C LYS A 45 -16.11 17.32 0.77
N LYS A 46 -16.95 16.60 0.02
CA LYS A 46 -18.09 15.89 0.61
C LYS A 46 -17.55 14.76 1.51
N LEU A 47 -18.24 14.51 2.62
CA LEU A 47 -17.96 13.34 3.45
C LEU A 47 -18.18 12.09 2.60
N LYS A 48 -17.14 11.26 2.50
CA LYS A 48 -17.21 9.95 1.84
C LYS A 48 -17.08 8.89 2.92
N ALA A 49 -17.99 7.92 2.89
CA ALA A 49 -17.83 6.70 3.67
C ALA A 49 -16.60 5.94 3.16
N SER A 50 -15.95 5.21 4.07
CA SER A 50 -14.90 4.25 3.69
C SER A 50 -15.50 3.06 2.96
N GLU A 51 -14.71 2.40 2.11
CA GLU A 51 -15.14 1.21 1.36
C GLU A 51 -15.62 0.08 2.29
N VAL A 52 -14.98 -0.10 3.46
CA VAL A 52 -15.43 -1.06 4.49
C VAL A 52 -16.80 -0.72 5.07
N LYS A 53 -17.06 0.57 5.35
CA LYS A 53 -18.36 1.04 5.85
C LYS A 53 -19.46 0.85 4.82
N GLU A 54 -19.19 1.19 3.55
CA GLU A 54 -20.17 1.01 2.47
C GLU A 54 -20.59 -0.46 2.38
N LEU A 55 -19.63 -1.39 2.37
CA LEU A 55 -19.90 -2.82 2.35
C LEU A 55 -20.66 -3.31 3.60
N ALA A 56 -20.27 -2.84 4.78
CA ALA A 56 -20.94 -3.23 6.03
C ALA A 56 -22.42 -2.81 6.04
N LEU A 57 -22.72 -1.59 5.55
CA LEU A 57 -24.09 -1.11 5.44
C LEU A 57 -24.92 -1.90 4.42
N GLU A 58 -24.33 -2.29 3.29
CA GLU A 58 -24.98 -3.14 2.28
C GLU A 58 -25.43 -4.49 2.87
N HIS A 59 -24.61 -5.06 3.76
CA HIS A 59 -24.90 -6.31 4.45
C HIS A 59 -25.62 -6.15 5.80
N ASN A 60 -26.10 -4.95 6.14
CA ASN A 60 -26.78 -4.64 7.41
C ASN A 60 -25.96 -5.01 8.67
N LEU A 61 -24.64 -4.85 8.60
CA LEU A 61 -23.75 -5.10 9.73
C LEU A 61 -23.64 -3.85 10.64
N PRO A 62 -23.52 -4.02 11.97
CA PRO A 62 -23.28 -2.90 12.89
C PRO A 62 -21.95 -2.21 12.58
N VAL A 63 -21.98 -0.88 12.40
CA VAL A 63 -20.78 -0.07 12.08
C VAL A 63 -20.41 0.81 13.26
N PHE A 64 -19.12 0.80 13.61
CA PHE A 64 -18.52 1.59 14.68
C PHE A 64 -17.43 2.49 14.10
N GLN A 65 -17.46 3.78 14.43
CA GLN A 65 -16.49 4.77 13.92
C GLN A 65 -15.88 5.61 15.06
N PRO A 66 -15.23 4.98 16.06
CA PRO A 66 -14.57 5.74 17.11
C PRO A 66 -13.42 6.58 16.54
N GLN A 67 -13.19 7.76 17.12
CA GLN A 67 -12.00 8.55 16.79
C GLN A 67 -10.72 7.96 17.41
N SER A 68 -10.86 7.19 18.49
CA SER A 68 -9.79 6.59 19.27
C SER A 68 -10.32 5.36 20.01
N LEU A 69 -9.48 4.34 20.17
CA LEU A 69 -9.77 3.14 20.97
C LEU A 69 -9.18 3.20 22.39
N LYS A 70 -8.66 4.37 22.80
CA LYS A 70 -7.97 4.54 24.10
C LYS A 70 -8.90 4.84 25.26
N ASN A 71 -10.20 5.04 25.04
CA ASN A 71 -11.14 5.41 26.09
C ASN A 71 -11.94 4.19 26.58
N ASP A 72 -12.43 4.28 27.82
CA ASP A 72 -13.18 3.19 28.45
C ASP A 72 -14.50 2.90 27.73
N GLU A 73 -15.08 3.91 27.09
CA GLU A 73 -16.30 3.77 26.29
C GLU A 73 -16.09 2.83 25.09
N ALA A 74 -14.99 2.99 24.34
CA ALA A 74 -14.67 2.11 23.22
C ALA A 74 -14.38 0.67 23.67
N LEU A 75 -13.72 0.51 24.82
CA LEU A 75 -13.50 -0.81 25.40
C LEU A 75 -14.80 -1.48 25.83
N ALA A 76 -15.70 -0.75 26.50
CA ALA A 76 -16.99 -1.27 26.92
C ALA A 76 -17.87 -1.65 25.71
N GLU A 77 -17.91 -0.81 24.69
CA GLU A 77 -18.60 -1.10 23.42
C GLU A 77 -18.07 -2.38 22.78
N LEU A 78 -16.75 -2.48 22.59
CA LEU A 78 -16.11 -3.65 21.97
C LEU A 78 -16.35 -4.92 22.79
N THR A 79 -16.23 -4.84 24.11
CA THR A 79 -16.45 -5.98 25.02
C THR A 79 -17.90 -6.47 24.97
N SER A 80 -18.87 -5.56 24.84
CA SER A 80 -20.29 -5.90 24.77
C SER A 80 -20.65 -6.75 23.54
N LEU A 81 -19.82 -6.73 22.49
CA LEU A 81 -20.01 -7.54 21.29
C LEU A 81 -19.70 -9.04 21.53
N ASN A 82 -19.07 -9.39 22.66
CA ASN A 82 -18.73 -10.78 23.02
C ASN A 82 -18.06 -11.52 21.86
N ALA A 83 -17.01 -10.92 21.30
CA ALA A 83 -16.30 -11.46 20.14
C ALA A 83 -15.29 -12.53 20.55
N ASP A 84 -15.17 -13.56 19.71
CA ASP A 84 -14.09 -14.54 19.81
C ASP A 84 -12.77 -13.94 19.34
N ILE A 85 -12.79 -13.16 18.25
CA ILE A 85 -11.58 -12.64 17.61
C ILE A 85 -11.87 -11.31 16.92
N MET A 86 -10.85 -10.47 16.84
CA MET A 86 -10.87 -9.25 16.04
C MET A 86 -9.90 -9.37 14.86
N ILE A 87 -10.39 -9.15 13.64
CA ILE A 87 -9.58 -9.13 12.42
C ILE A 87 -9.33 -7.68 12.02
N VAL A 88 -8.07 -7.30 11.94
CA VAL A 88 -7.61 -5.95 11.62
C VAL A 88 -6.96 -5.97 10.24
N VAL A 89 -7.40 -5.07 9.36
CA VAL A 89 -6.84 -4.93 8.01
C VAL A 89 -6.80 -3.44 7.66
N ALA A 90 -5.61 -2.85 7.58
CA ALA A 90 -5.44 -1.45 7.16
C ALA A 90 -6.39 -0.45 7.87
N TYR A 91 -6.52 -0.57 9.20
CA TYR A 91 -7.49 0.20 10.00
C TYR A 91 -7.03 1.62 10.37
N GLY A 92 -5.74 1.80 10.64
CA GLY A 92 -5.14 3.12 10.89
C GLY A 92 -5.35 3.73 12.28
N LEU A 93 -6.04 3.04 13.21
CA LEU A 93 -5.95 3.36 14.64
C LEU A 93 -5.02 2.38 15.34
N ILE A 94 -4.38 2.86 16.41
CA ILE A 94 -3.57 2.02 17.30
C ILE A 94 -4.51 1.32 18.28
N LEU A 95 -4.37 0.00 18.39
CA LEU A 95 -5.11 -0.81 19.37
C LEU A 95 -4.32 -0.83 20.68
N PRO A 96 -4.84 -0.25 21.78
CA PRO A 96 -4.21 -0.38 23.08
C PRO A 96 -4.37 -1.81 23.62
N LYS A 97 -3.50 -2.19 24.55
CA LYS A 97 -3.47 -3.53 25.17
C LYS A 97 -4.85 -4.06 25.59
N ALA A 98 -5.65 -3.24 26.26
CA ALA A 98 -6.98 -3.65 26.72
C ALA A 98 -7.91 -4.07 25.56
N ILE A 99 -7.74 -3.50 24.38
CA ILE A 99 -8.49 -3.89 23.17
C ILE A 99 -7.91 -5.17 22.56
N LEU A 100 -6.58 -5.31 22.55
CA LEU A 100 -5.90 -6.52 22.06
C LEU A 100 -6.30 -7.76 22.85
N GLU A 101 -6.54 -7.60 24.16
CA GLU A 101 -6.87 -8.69 25.09
C GLU A 101 -8.38 -8.92 25.26
N ALA A 102 -9.24 -8.04 24.72
CA ALA A 102 -10.69 -8.12 24.93
C ALA A 102 -11.35 -9.31 24.20
N PRO A 103 -11.06 -9.61 22.92
CA PRO A 103 -11.53 -10.84 22.28
C PRO A 103 -10.82 -12.07 22.85
N ARG A 104 -11.53 -13.20 22.96
CA ARG A 104 -11.01 -14.47 23.52
C ARG A 104 -9.71 -14.96 22.86
N LEU A 105 -9.58 -14.78 21.55
CA LEU A 105 -8.43 -15.15 20.71
C LEU A 105 -7.58 -13.91 20.33
N GLY A 106 -7.86 -12.77 20.96
CA GLY A 106 -7.20 -11.49 20.69
C GLY A 106 -7.48 -10.92 19.30
N CYS A 107 -6.49 -10.19 18.78
CA CYS A 107 -6.56 -9.49 17.49
C CYS A 107 -5.55 -10.07 16.50
N LEU A 108 -5.98 -10.34 15.26
CA LEU A 108 -5.10 -10.67 14.15
C LEU A 108 -5.00 -9.49 13.19
N ASN A 109 -3.83 -9.30 12.60
CA ASN A 109 -3.63 -8.35 11.50
C ASN A 109 -3.32 -9.10 10.19
N VAL A 110 -3.91 -8.64 9.08
CA VAL A 110 -3.48 -9.01 7.74
C VAL A 110 -2.46 -7.97 7.26
N HIS A 111 -1.18 -8.33 7.27
CA HIS A 111 -0.10 -7.44 6.88
C HIS A 111 0.35 -7.68 5.44
N GLY A 112 0.49 -6.62 4.65
CA GLY A 112 0.82 -6.66 3.22
C GLY A 112 2.30 -6.89 2.89
N SER A 113 3.02 -7.66 3.71
CA SER A 113 4.38 -8.12 3.43
C SER A 113 4.63 -9.52 3.98
N ILE A 114 5.84 -10.02 3.72
CA ILE A 114 6.41 -11.18 4.39
C ILE A 114 7.17 -10.69 5.62
N LEU A 115 6.55 -10.79 6.80
CA LEU A 115 7.21 -10.43 8.07
C LEU A 115 8.38 -11.40 8.35
N PRO A 116 9.41 -10.95 9.11
CA PRO A 116 9.56 -9.66 9.79
C PRO A 116 9.97 -8.48 8.88
N ARG A 117 10.14 -8.71 7.56
CA ARG A 117 10.47 -7.65 6.61
C ARG A 117 9.22 -6.77 6.36
N TRP A 118 9.46 -5.47 6.31
CA TRP A 118 8.50 -4.40 6.01
C TRP A 118 7.41 -4.21 7.05
N ARG A 119 7.75 -4.22 8.34
CA ARG A 119 6.87 -3.71 9.40
C ARG A 119 6.46 -2.26 9.11
N GLY A 120 5.22 -1.88 9.39
CA GLY A 120 4.75 -0.51 9.30
C GLY A 120 3.86 -0.18 8.09
N ALA A 121 3.95 1.07 7.62
CA ALA A 121 2.82 1.72 6.95
C ALA A 121 2.73 1.55 5.42
N ALA A 122 3.82 1.22 4.73
CA ALA A 122 3.84 1.16 3.26
C ALA A 122 4.55 -0.10 2.68
N PRO A 123 4.24 -1.32 3.19
CA PRO A 123 4.99 -2.52 2.83
C PRO A 123 5.01 -2.82 1.33
N ILE A 124 3.86 -2.67 0.67
CA ILE A 124 3.68 -2.96 -0.77
C ILE A 124 4.63 -2.12 -1.61
N GLN A 125 4.64 -0.81 -1.36
CA GLN A 125 5.45 0.13 -2.13
C GLN A 125 6.93 -0.08 -1.84
N ARG A 126 7.28 -0.32 -0.57
CA ARG A 126 8.68 -0.48 -0.14
C ARG A 126 9.32 -1.75 -0.67
N ALA A 127 8.55 -2.83 -0.85
CA ALA A 127 9.03 -4.04 -1.52
C ALA A 127 9.49 -3.78 -2.97
N ILE A 128 8.66 -3.08 -3.77
CA ILE A 128 9.02 -2.71 -5.15
C ILE A 128 10.20 -1.73 -5.16
N TRP A 129 10.16 -0.73 -4.27
CA TRP A 129 11.20 0.30 -4.14
C TRP A 129 12.59 -0.30 -3.87
N ALA A 130 12.67 -1.29 -2.99
CA ALA A 130 13.91 -1.98 -2.66
C ALA A 130 14.36 -2.97 -3.75
N GLY A 131 13.47 -3.32 -4.68
CA GLY A 131 13.73 -4.32 -5.71
C GLY A 131 13.62 -5.76 -5.20
N ASP A 132 12.75 -6.01 -4.22
CA ASP A 132 12.47 -7.37 -3.76
C ASP A 132 11.86 -8.20 -4.93
N GLU A 133 12.26 -9.47 -5.05
CA GLU A 133 11.75 -10.37 -6.10
C GLU A 133 10.38 -10.99 -5.76
N GLN A 134 10.04 -11.00 -4.46
CA GLN A 134 8.79 -11.55 -3.95
C GLN A 134 8.28 -10.72 -2.77
N THR A 135 6.97 -10.76 -2.57
CA THR A 135 6.29 -10.26 -1.38
C THR A 135 5.15 -11.22 -1.02
N GLY A 136 4.21 -10.78 -0.19
CA GLY A 136 3.10 -11.61 0.23
C GLY A 136 2.21 -10.92 1.24
N VAL A 137 1.39 -11.73 1.88
CA VAL A 137 0.60 -11.37 3.05
C VAL A 137 1.05 -12.22 4.23
N THR A 138 1.13 -11.62 5.40
CA THR A 138 1.33 -12.33 6.67
C THR A 138 0.11 -12.10 7.54
N ILE A 139 -0.52 -13.18 7.99
CA ILE A 139 -1.50 -13.13 9.06
C ILE A 139 -0.73 -13.29 10.37
N MET A 140 -0.81 -12.31 11.26
CA MET A 140 -0.07 -12.29 12.50
C MET A 140 -0.99 -12.03 13.69
N GLN A 141 -0.63 -12.56 14.85
CA GLN A 141 -1.17 -12.10 16.12
C GLN A 141 -0.67 -10.67 16.36
N MET A 142 -1.57 -9.78 16.78
CA MET A 142 -1.18 -8.43 17.18
C MET A 142 -0.70 -8.42 18.63
N ASP A 143 0.35 -7.63 18.88
CA ASP A 143 0.87 -7.29 20.20
C ASP A 143 0.92 -5.75 20.36
N GLU A 144 1.54 -5.27 21.45
CA GLU A 144 1.64 -3.83 21.72
C GLU A 144 2.63 -3.09 20.79
N GLY A 145 3.47 -3.83 20.06
CA GLY A 145 4.43 -3.29 19.12
C GLY A 145 3.85 -3.05 17.73
N LEU A 146 4.66 -2.44 16.85
CA LEU A 146 4.26 -2.16 15.47
C LEU A 146 4.65 -3.35 14.57
N ASP A 147 3.65 -4.18 14.28
CA ASP A 147 3.79 -5.37 13.44
C ASP A 147 4.84 -6.37 13.94
N THR A 148 4.95 -6.54 15.27
CA THR A 148 5.97 -7.38 15.92
C THR A 148 5.47 -8.74 16.38
N GLY A 149 4.16 -8.92 16.52
CA GLY A 149 3.59 -10.17 17.04
C GLY A 149 3.80 -11.39 16.14
N ASP A 150 3.54 -12.56 16.72
CA ASP A 150 3.86 -13.86 16.10
C ASP A 150 3.12 -14.08 14.78
N MET A 151 3.83 -14.62 13.80
CA MET A 151 3.30 -14.93 12.47
C MET A 151 2.53 -16.24 12.52
N LEU A 152 1.32 -16.27 11.96
CA LEU A 152 0.46 -17.46 11.96
C LEU A 152 0.40 -18.14 10.60
N HIS A 153 0.43 -17.33 9.53
CA HIS A 153 0.38 -17.82 8.16
C HIS A 153 1.03 -16.81 7.23
N ILE A 154 1.76 -17.30 6.22
CA ILE A 154 2.35 -16.46 5.18
C ILE A 154 2.01 -17.02 3.80
N SER A 155 1.45 -16.17 2.95
CA SER A 155 1.21 -16.49 1.54
C SER A 155 2.06 -15.58 0.65
N ARG A 156 2.72 -16.15 -0.37
CA ARG A 156 3.77 -15.48 -1.17
C ARG A 156 3.34 -15.29 -2.61
N CYS A 157 3.80 -14.20 -3.23
CA CYS A 157 3.70 -13.98 -4.66
C CYS A 157 4.94 -13.27 -5.22
N PRO A 158 5.31 -13.53 -6.49
CA PRO A 158 6.41 -12.83 -7.14
C PRO A 158 6.04 -11.38 -7.46
N ILE A 159 7.06 -10.51 -7.48
CA ILE A 159 6.98 -9.13 -7.98
C ILE A 159 7.51 -9.14 -9.42
N SER A 160 6.65 -8.86 -10.40
CA SER A 160 7.08 -8.73 -11.80
C SER A 160 8.00 -7.52 -11.98
N THR A 161 8.89 -7.56 -12.98
CA THR A 161 9.75 -6.43 -13.33
C THR A 161 8.96 -5.20 -13.79
N THR A 162 7.72 -5.38 -14.25
CA THR A 162 6.80 -4.30 -14.63
C THR A 162 5.74 -4.01 -13.56
N GLU A 163 5.82 -4.65 -12.40
CA GLU A 163 4.83 -4.51 -11.33
C GLU A 163 4.85 -3.09 -10.76
N THR A 164 3.68 -2.47 -10.64
CA THR A 164 3.46 -1.20 -9.93
C THR A 164 2.85 -1.48 -8.58
N SER A 165 2.86 -0.50 -7.67
CA SER A 165 2.15 -0.67 -6.40
C SER A 165 0.66 -0.85 -6.57
N ALA A 166 0.05 -0.24 -7.60
CA ALA A 166 -1.36 -0.47 -7.95
C ALA A 166 -1.65 -1.94 -8.30
N SER A 167 -0.83 -2.52 -9.19
CA SER A 167 -1.04 -3.90 -9.64
C SER A 167 -0.67 -4.93 -8.56
N LEU A 168 0.38 -4.65 -7.77
CA LEU A 168 0.75 -5.48 -6.63
C LEU A 168 -0.29 -5.43 -5.51
N TYR A 169 -0.90 -4.26 -5.28
CA TYR A 169 -2.01 -4.12 -4.35
C TYR A 169 -3.17 -5.01 -4.76
N THR A 170 -3.61 -4.99 -6.02
CA THR A 170 -4.68 -5.87 -6.51
C THR A 170 -4.33 -7.34 -6.28
N LYS A 171 -3.11 -7.75 -6.62
CA LYS A 171 -2.63 -9.13 -6.42
C LYS A 171 -2.68 -9.56 -4.95
N LEU A 172 -2.22 -8.72 -4.04
CA LEU A 172 -2.28 -9.00 -2.60
C LEU A 172 -3.70 -8.95 -2.05
N ALA A 173 -4.58 -8.14 -2.65
CA ALA A 173 -5.98 -8.03 -2.24
C ALA A 173 -6.82 -9.23 -2.70
N GLU A 174 -6.32 -10.01 -3.66
CA GLU A 174 -6.84 -11.34 -4.03
C GLU A 174 -6.24 -12.43 -3.13
N LEU A 175 -4.94 -12.35 -2.81
CA LEU A 175 -4.24 -13.34 -1.98
C LEU A 175 -4.63 -13.32 -0.51
N GLY A 176 -4.84 -12.12 0.05
CA GLY A 176 -5.08 -11.87 1.46
C GLY A 176 -6.34 -12.52 2.03
N PRO A 177 -7.51 -12.39 1.37
CA PRO A 177 -8.75 -12.97 1.87
C PRO A 177 -8.69 -14.48 2.04
N ASP A 178 -8.13 -15.21 1.06
CA ASP A 178 -8.00 -16.67 1.13
C ASP A 178 -7.07 -17.08 2.28
N ALA A 179 -5.92 -16.41 2.40
CA ALA A 179 -4.98 -16.63 3.50
C ALA A 179 -5.61 -16.37 4.88
N LEU A 180 -6.46 -15.35 4.99
CA LEU A 180 -7.20 -15.03 6.21
C LEU A 180 -8.19 -16.14 6.57
N ILE A 181 -9.02 -16.59 5.62
CA ILE A 181 -10.02 -17.64 5.88
C ILE A 181 -9.34 -18.95 6.26
N GLU A 182 -8.27 -19.34 5.56
CA GLU A 182 -7.47 -20.52 5.93
C GLU A 182 -6.96 -20.42 7.37
N THR A 183 -6.41 -19.25 7.73
CA THR A 183 -5.85 -19.01 9.07
C THR A 183 -6.92 -19.11 10.15
N ILE A 184 -8.08 -18.48 9.95
CA ILE A 184 -9.15 -18.50 10.95
C ILE A 184 -9.68 -19.92 11.17
N ASN A 185 -9.86 -20.69 10.08
CA ASN A 185 -10.31 -22.08 10.17
C ASN A 185 -9.33 -22.96 10.96
N LYS A 186 -8.03 -22.86 10.68
CA LYS A 186 -7.00 -23.59 11.43
C LYS A 186 -6.92 -23.12 12.88
N LEU A 187 -7.05 -21.82 13.14
CA LEU A 187 -7.04 -21.26 14.49
C LEU A 187 -8.21 -21.78 15.32
N ALA A 188 -9.42 -21.83 14.74
CA ALA A 188 -10.62 -22.36 15.40
C ALA A 188 -10.48 -23.84 15.79
N ASN A 189 -9.68 -24.60 15.05
CA ASN A 189 -9.39 -26.02 15.32
C ASN A 189 -8.17 -26.25 16.23
N GLY A 190 -7.45 -25.19 16.62
CA GLY A 190 -6.19 -25.32 17.39
C GLY A 190 -5.03 -25.91 16.57
N GLU A 191 -5.07 -25.76 15.24
CA GLU A 191 -4.11 -26.33 14.29
C GLU A 191 -3.01 -25.34 13.88
N ILE A 192 -2.93 -24.17 14.53
CA ILE A 192 -1.90 -23.16 14.27
C ILE A 192 -0.86 -23.17 15.38
N THR A 193 0.41 -23.19 14.98
CA THR A 193 1.55 -22.89 15.86
C THR A 193 2.09 -21.52 15.47
N PRO A 194 1.98 -20.50 16.35
CA PRO A 194 2.55 -19.19 16.09
C PRO A 194 4.08 -19.24 15.96
N GLU A 195 4.64 -18.49 14.99
CA GLU A 195 6.07 -18.35 14.75
C GLU A 195 6.55 -16.96 15.23
N PRO A 196 7.41 -16.88 16.26
CA PRO A 196 7.93 -15.60 16.71
C PRO A 196 8.85 -14.98 15.64
N GLN A 197 8.74 -13.66 15.50
CA GLN A 197 9.56 -12.92 14.54
C GLN A 197 11.03 -12.82 14.99
N ASN A 198 11.97 -12.96 14.05
CA ASN A 198 13.38 -12.64 14.30
C ASN A 198 13.65 -11.16 14.02
N ASP A 199 13.91 -10.37 15.07
CA ASP A 199 14.16 -8.94 14.97
C ASP A 199 15.43 -8.58 14.17
N GLU A 200 16.42 -9.47 14.06
CA GLU A 200 17.62 -9.24 13.25
C GLU A 200 17.31 -9.20 11.74
N LEU A 201 16.18 -9.78 11.33
CA LEU A 201 15.70 -9.79 9.94
C LEU A 201 14.68 -8.69 9.66
N ALA A 202 14.29 -7.92 10.68
CA ALA A 202 13.25 -6.91 10.58
C ALA A 202 13.75 -5.63 9.88
N ASN A 203 12.87 -5.02 9.09
CA ASN A 203 13.04 -3.64 8.64
C ASN A 203 11.68 -2.92 8.58
N TYR A 204 11.72 -1.60 8.42
CA TYR A 204 10.52 -0.77 8.53
C TYR A 204 10.14 -0.08 7.22
N ALA A 205 8.91 -0.33 6.78
CA ALA A 205 8.27 0.31 5.65
C ALA A 205 7.69 1.68 6.04
N LYS A 206 8.54 2.71 6.05
CA LYS A 206 8.12 4.09 6.31
C LYS A 206 7.03 4.52 5.32
N LYS A 207 6.04 5.27 5.82
CA LYS A 207 5.00 5.91 4.99
C LYS A 207 5.65 6.77 3.90
N LEU A 208 5.11 6.73 2.69
CA LEU A 208 5.62 7.57 1.60
C LEU A 208 5.26 9.04 1.82
N SER A 209 6.08 9.92 1.27
CA SER A 209 5.89 11.37 1.26
C SER A 209 5.84 11.88 -0.19
N LYS A 210 5.30 13.09 -0.43
CA LYS A 210 5.31 13.66 -1.79
C LYS A 210 6.73 14.07 -2.20
N GLU A 211 7.51 14.48 -1.22
CA GLU A 211 8.89 14.93 -1.34
C GLU A 211 9.77 13.80 -1.88
N GLU A 212 9.58 12.57 -1.38
CA GLU A 212 10.25 11.37 -1.91
C GLU A 212 9.95 11.08 -3.39
N ALA A 213 8.84 11.58 -3.92
CA ALA A 213 8.47 11.37 -5.32
C ALA A 213 9.09 12.42 -6.27
N ASN A 214 9.75 13.46 -5.76
CA ASN A 214 10.57 14.31 -6.61
C ASN A 214 11.80 13.51 -7.08
N ILE A 215 11.98 13.39 -8.39
CA ILE A 215 13.08 12.59 -8.96
C ILE A 215 14.39 13.31 -8.67
N ASP A 216 15.23 12.66 -7.88
CA ASP A 216 16.64 12.98 -7.77
C ASP A 216 17.40 12.26 -8.88
N TRP A 217 17.77 13.01 -9.92
CA TRP A 217 18.48 12.48 -11.08
C TRP A 217 19.91 12.00 -10.75
N SER A 218 20.45 12.32 -9.57
CA SER A 218 21.74 11.79 -9.12
C SER A 218 21.68 10.31 -8.69
N MET A 219 20.47 9.76 -8.51
CA MET A 219 20.28 8.33 -8.26
C MET A 219 20.58 7.50 -9.51
N SER A 220 20.80 6.19 -9.35
CA SER A 220 20.91 5.28 -10.50
C SER A 220 19.59 5.19 -11.27
N ALA A 221 19.65 5.02 -12.59
CA ALA A 221 18.47 4.86 -13.43
C ALA A 221 17.59 3.69 -12.97
N LEU A 222 18.20 2.61 -12.48
CA LEU A 222 17.47 1.45 -11.93
C LEU A 222 16.66 1.82 -10.69
N GLN A 223 17.20 2.63 -9.77
CA GLN A 223 16.46 3.03 -8.58
C GLN A 223 15.33 4.01 -8.93
N ILE A 224 15.57 4.95 -9.86
CA ILE A 224 14.52 5.87 -10.33
C ILE A 224 13.39 5.08 -11.02
N GLU A 225 13.72 4.07 -11.83
CA GLU A 225 12.74 3.18 -12.47
C GLU A 225 11.86 2.47 -11.44
N ARG A 226 12.47 1.91 -10.37
CA ARG A 226 11.74 1.32 -9.24
C ARG A 226 10.87 2.33 -8.52
N ASN A 227 11.37 3.55 -8.30
CA ASN A 227 10.60 4.63 -7.67
C ASN A 227 9.34 4.95 -8.50
N ILE A 228 9.47 5.05 -9.83
CA ILE A 228 8.35 5.33 -10.74
C ILE A 228 7.25 4.28 -10.60
N ARG A 229 7.61 2.99 -10.57
CA ARG A 229 6.63 1.90 -10.38
C ARG A 229 6.09 1.83 -8.95
N SER A 230 6.95 1.97 -7.95
CA SER A 230 6.60 1.91 -6.53
C SER A 230 5.66 3.04 -6.11
N PHE A 231 5.83 4.23 -6.66
CA PHE A 231 5.03 5.40 -6.32
C PHE A 231 3.80 5.54 -7.20
N ASN A 232 3.49 4.55 -8.03
CA ASN A 232 2.26 4.50 -8.83
C ASN A 232 1.17 3.70 -8.10
N PRO A 233 0.02 4.30 -7.73
CA PRO A 233 -0.54 5.54 -8.28
C PRO A 233 -0.38 6.78 -7.36
N TRP A 234 0.30 6.62 -6.22
CA TRP A 234 0.58 7.70 -5.29
C TRP A 234 1.94 7.48 -4.59
N PRO A 235 2.79 8.52 -4.45
CA PRO A 235 2.55 9.92 -4.82
C PRO A 235 2.70 10.29 -6.31
N MET A 236 3.13 9.33 -7.16
CA MET A 236 3.63 9.49 -8.53
C MET A 236 4.95 10.27 -8.59
N CYS A 237 6.01 9.65 -9.12
CA CYS A 237 7.26 10.34 -9.40
C CYS A 237 7.05 11.56 -10.29
N PHE A 238 7.79 12.64 -10.04
CA PHE A 238 7.73 13.86 -10.84
C PHE A 238 9.09 14.56 -10.91
N THR A 239 9.26 15.42 -11.91
CA THR A 239 10.42 16.32 -12.07
C THR A 239 9.93 17.67 -12.59
N GLN A 240 10.78 18.71 -12.48
CA GLN A 240 10.59 19.91 -13.27
C GLN A 240 11.05 19.68 -14.71
N MET A 241 10.25 20.14 -15.66
CA MET A 241 10.50 20.07 -17.10
C MET A 241 9.76 21.23 -17.77
N GLY A 242 10.47 22.07 -18.54
CA GLY A 242 9.90 23.25 -19.19
C GLY A 242 9.21 24.23 -18.23
N GLY A 243 9.74 24.38 -17.01
CA GLY A 243 9.17 25.25 -15.96
C GLY A 243 7.88 24.73 -15.33
N GLN A 244 7.51 23.46 -15.56
CA GLN A 244 6.34 22.84 -14.96
C GLN A 244 6.67 21.51 -14.28
N THR A 245 5.86 21.15 -13.30
CA THR A 245 5.90 19.83 -12.69
C THR A 245 5.28 18.81 -13.63
N VAL A 246 6.06 17.81 -14.00
CA VAL A 246 5.64 16.71 -14.88
C VAL A 246 5.77 15.41 -14.12
N LYS A 247 4.67 14.66 -14.02
CA LYS A 247 4.70 13.30 -13.44
C LYS A 247 5.20 12.30 -14.47
N ILE A 248 6.04 11.37 -14.03
CA ILE A 248 6.56 10.28 -14.87
C ILE A 248 5.76 9.01 -14.55
N HIS A 249 5.16 8.42 -15.58
CA HIS A 249 4.29 7.24 -15.45
C HIS A 249 5.00 5.95 -15.83
N GLN A 250 5.82 5.99 -16.88
CA GLN A 250 6.57 4.84 -17.38
C GLN A 250 7.93 5.28 -17.89
N ALA A 251 8.94 4.47 -17.58
CA ALA A 251 10.28 4.67 -18.05
C ALA A 251 11.06 3.34 -18.10
N GLN A 252 12.17 3.32 -18.83
CA GLN A 252 13.03 2.14 -19.01
C GLN A 252 14.50 2.50 -18.79
N VAL A 253 15.28 1.59 -18.21
CA VAL A 253 16.72 1.79 -18.02
C VAL A 253 17.45 1.62 -19.36
N MET A 254 18.39 2.53 -19.63
CA MET A 254 19.24 2.56 -20.81
C MET A 254 20.71 2.59 -20.41
N LEU A 255 21.54 1.79 -21.08
CA LEU A 255 22.99 1.77 -20.87
C LEU A 255 23.69 2.94 -21.59
N GLN A 256 23.40 4.16 -21.14
CA GLN A 256 24.00 5.40 -21.61
C GLN A 256 24.46 6.23 -20.42
N SER A 257 25.29 7.25 -20.63
CA SER A 257 25.81 8.08 -19.55
C SER A 257 25.91 9.54 -19.99
N GLY A 258 25.83 10.44 -19.02
CA GLY A 258 25.93 11.88 -19.17
C GLY A 258 25.81 12.53 -17.79
N ASP A 259 25.59 13.83 -17.75
CA ASP A 259 25.43 14.53 -16.48
C ASP A 259 24.02 14.25 -15.89
N PRO A 260 23.87 14.00 -14.58
CA PRO A 260 22.57 13.77 -13.96
C PRO A 260 21.51 14.82 -14.34
N GLY A 261 20.39 14.36 -14.90
CA GLY A 261 19.29 15.21 -15.35
C GLY A 261 19.42 15.69 -16.80
N GLN A 262 20.58 15.47 -17.45
CA GLN A 262 20.80 15.85 -18.84
C GLN A 262 19.95 15.01 -19.79
N ILE A 263 19.20 15.68 -20.67
CA ILE A 263 18.52 15.02 -21.79
C ILE A 263 19.56 14.66 -22.85
N LEU A 264 19.78 13.36 -23.06
CA LEU A 264 20.72 12.82 -24.04
C LEU A 264 20.11 12.78 -25.44
N SER A 265 18.84 12.38 -25.52
CA SER A 265 18.09 12.31 -26.77
C SER A 265 16.59 12.43 -26.52
N SER A 266 15.87 12.85 -27.56
CA SER A 266 14.42 12.94 -27.54
C SER A 266 13.89 12.57 -28.92
N ASP A 267 13.15 11.46 -29.01
CA ASP A 267 12.47 11.02 -30.22
C ASP A 267 11.10 10.41 -29.92
N LYS A 268 10.38 9.96 -30.95
CA LYS A 268 9.04 9.38 -30.82
C LYS A 268 8.94 8.18 -29.87
N ASN A 269 10.05 7.51 -29.56
CA ASN A 269 10.12 6.35 -28.68
C ASN A 269 10.36 6.75 -27.22
N GLY A 270 10.98 7.91 -26.96
CA GLY A 270 11.28 8.34 -25.60
C GLY A 270 12.14 9.58 -25.49
N VAL A 271 12.17 10.11 -24.26
CA VAL A 271 13.16 11.12 -23.82
C VAL A 271 14.14 10.41 -22.90
N VAL A 272 15.40 10.33 -23.32
CA VAL A 272 16.47 9.68 -22.57
C VAL A 272 17.16 10.73 -21.69
N VAL A 273 17.12 10.52 -20.38
CA VAL A 273 17.68 11.42 -19.36
C VAL A 273 18.79 10.69 -18.62
N ALA A 274 19.99 11.25 -18.61
CA ALA A 274 21.11 10.72 -17.85
C ALA A 274 20.81 10.76 -16.34
N CYS A 275 21.26 9.72 -15.65
CA CYS A 275 21.14 9.55 -14.20
C CYS A 275 22.54 9.49 -13.58
N GLY A 276 22.67 9.37 -12.26
CA GLY A 276 23.98 9.19 -11.61
C GLY A 276 24.70 7.92 -12.04
N GLU A 277 23.94 6.90 -12.42
CA GLU A 277 24.41 5.72 -13.14
C GLU A 277 23.40 5.37 -14.22
N HIS A 278 23.89 5.10 -15.43
CA HIS A 278 23.08 4.81 -16.61
C HIS A 278 22.14 5.99 -16.99
N ALA A 279 21.14 5.73 -17.82
CA ALA A 279 20.13 6.70 -18.21
C ALA A 279 18.74 6.09 -18.16
N LEU A 280 17.72 6.94 -18.15
CA LEU A 280 16.33 6.56 -18.08
C LEU A 280 15.58 7.09 -19.31
N CYS A 281 14.95 6.20 -20.06
CA CYS A 281 14.09 6.53 -21.20
C CYS A 281 12.64 6.69 -20.73
N ILE A 282 12.16 7.93 -20.66
CA ILE A 282 10.77 8.25 -20.32
C ILE A 282 9.88 7.99 -21.54
N THR A 283 8.89 7.11 -21.39
CA THR A 283 7.97 6.72 -22.47
C THR A 283 6.54 7.23 -22.25
N GLN A 284 6.15 7.48 -21.00
CA GLN A 284 4.85 8.04 -20.64
C GLN A 284 4.97 9.05 -19.50
N LEU A 285 4.37 10.23 -19.68
CA LEU A 285 4.42 11.33 -18.72
C LEU A 285 3.07 12.06 -18.61
N GLN A 286 2.95 12.96 -17.63
CA GLN A 286 1.76 13.75 -17.41
C GLN A 286 2.14 15.18 -16.98
N PRO A 287 2.06 16.16 -17.89
CA PRO A 287 2.22 17.56 -17.54
C PRO A 287 1.10 18.03 -16.60
N GLN A 288 1.39 19.05 -15.79
CA GLN A 288 0.43 19.61 -14.85
C GLN A 288 -0.90 19.98 -15.53
N GLY A 289 -2.02 19.55 -14.95
CA GLY A 289 -3.36 19.82 -15.48
C GLY A 289 -3.74 19.04 -16.75
N LYS A 290 -2.89 18.13 -17.24
CA LYS A 290 -3.18 17.25 -18.39
C LYS A 290 -3.45 15.81 -17.97
N LYS A 291 -3.96 15.01 -18.90
CA LYS A 291 -4.02 13.54 -18.75
C LYS A 291 -2.64 12.93 -19.02
N PRO A 292 -2.34 11.74 -18.47
CA PRO A 292 -1.16 10.97 -18.87
C PRO A 292 -1.16 10.73 -20.38
N MET A 293 0.00 10.84 -21.02
CA MET A 293 0.16 10.72 -22.47
C MET A 293 1.48 10.04 -22.84
N ALA A 294 1.51 9.40 -24.01
CA ALA A 294 2.73 8.85 -24.58
C ALA A 294 3.68 9.97 -24.98
N ILE A 295 4.98 9.68 -25.01
CA ILE A 295 6.00 10.68 -25.33
C ILE A 295 5.81 11.30 -26.72
N ASN A 296 5.39 10.50 -27.72
CA ASN A 296 5.13 10.97 -29.07
C ASN A 296 4.04 12.07 -29.11
N ASP A 297 2.97 11.92 -28.30
CA ASP A 297 1.90 12.91 -28.20
C ASP A 297 2.39 14.19 -27.52
N PHE A 298 3.24 14.05 -26.51
CA PHE A 298 3.87 15.18 -25.84
C PHE A 298 4.78 15.98 -26.79
N LEU A 299 5.61 15.30 -27.59
CA LEU A 299 6.55 15.94 -28.52
C LEU A 299 5.86 16.75 -29.63
N ASN A 300 4.65 16.36 -30.04
CA ASN A 300 3.87 17.11 -31.03
C ASN A 300 3.49 18.52 -30.56
N GLY A 301 3.46 18.78 -29.25
CA GLY A 301 3.09 20.09 -28.68
C GLY A 301 4.16 20.77 -27.84
N ARG A 302 5.16 20.02 -27.35
CA ARG A 302 6.13 20.48 -26.34
C ARG A 302 7.55 19.93 -26.56
N SER A 303 7.96 19.72 -27.82
CA SER A 303 9.33 19.28 -28.13
C SER A 303 10.40 20.24 -27.61
N ASP A 304 10.07 21.53 -27.49
CA ASP A 304 10.94 22.57 -26.92
C ASP A 304 11.38 22.27 -25.48
N TRP A 305 10.54 21.58 -24.69
CA TRP A 305 10.84 21.25 -23.28
C TRP A 305 11.90 20.17 -23.10
N VAL A 306 12.19 19.42 -24.16
CA VAL A 306 13.04 18.22 -24.10
C VAL A 306 14.15 18.25 -25.15
N THR A 307 14.66 19.45 -25.42
CA THR A 307 15.81 19.65 -26.30
C THR A 307 17.05 18.97 -25.70
N PRO A 308 17.78 18.11 -26.45
CA PRO A 308 19.01 17.49 -25.96
C PRO A 308 19.99 18.51 -25.40
N GLY A 309 20.65 18.17 -24.29
CA GLY A 309 21.53 19.05 -23.51
C GLY A 309 20.82 19.82 -22.39
N THR A 310 19.49 19.90 -22.38
CA THR A 310 18.71 20.48 -21.27
C THR A 310 18.92 19.66 -19.99
N ILE A 311 19.07 20.32 -18.84
CA ILE A 311 19.11 19.67 -17.53
C ILE A 311 17.71 19.72 -16.89
N LEU A 312 17.19 18.56 -16.48
CA LEU A 312 15.94 18.43 -15.74
C LEU A 312 16.17 18.51 -14.22
N GLY A 313 15.14 18.93 -13.49
CA GLY A 313 15.16 18.96 -12.02
C GLY A 313 15.76 20.23 -11.42
N GLU A 314 16.41 21.08 -12.22
CA GLU A 314 16.76 22.44 -11.80
C GLU A 314 15.48 23.30 -11.74
N ASN A 315 15.23 23.90 -10.57
CA ASN A 315 14.34 25.06 -10.50
C ASN A 315 15.10 26.21 -11.16
N ASN A 316 14.82 26.46 -12.44
CA ASN A 316 15.14 27.77 -13.03
C ASN A 316 14.20 28.79 -12.37
N GLU A 317 14.60 29.32 -11.21
CA GLU A 317 14.18 30.65 -10.77
C GLU A 317 14.86 31.72 -11.64
#